data_AF-A0A9Q5CKI7-F1
#
_entry.id   AF-A0A9Q5CKI7-F1
#
_cell.length_a   1.000
_cell.length_b   1.000
_cell.length_c   1.000
_cell.angle_alpha   90.00
_cell.angle_beta   90.00
_cell.angle_gamma   90.00
#
_symmetry.space_group_name_H-M   'P 1'
#
loop_
_entity.id
_entity.type
_entity.pdbx_description
1 polymer ?
#
loop_
_entity_poly.entity_id
_entity_poly.type
_entity_poly.pdbx_seq_one_letter_code
_entity_poly.pdbx_strand_id
1 'polypeptide(L)'
;MGLWYYMEPSKTDRISTLIFAVYGFFTQAYFMGLLFFIAGYFLPGSYDKKGTVIFIRDRLVRLGIPILVYMLLIHPLTIMIIGAYNPINAVGFRAWYIEYLSSFTFLSTSGPLWFAVALLIFSGFYALLRSVFFRQANVVKNIKPVLITHTRVLMFIAIISIMAFLIRVVCPSGVTLFNNKMGNFMQLGNFSSYIVLFILGIVAYRRKLLDSVTYDFGKVWFKLSSILGFPLCFIILILGGAAENPRTLLGGFYWQSMAFSIWESFFCVGICLGLLAIFRERFNTQGRLGRFLSANAFGVYVFHAPILVGITLLFRNIVIAPGLKMFLMAGIVLPVCFVCSYLLRKVPIIRKIIY
;
A
#
# COMPACT_ATOMS: atom_id res chain seq x y z
N MET A 1 9.03 13.52 -9.17
CA MET A 1 8.54 13.44 -7.77
C MET A 1 8.50 11.98 -7.35
N GLY A 2 8.70 11.68 -6.06
CA GLY A 2 8.58 10.33 -5.51
C GLY A 2 9.91 9.60 -5.27
N LEU A 3 9.86 8.56 -4.46
CA LEU A 3 10.97 7.64 -4.22
C LEU A 3 10.75 6.44 -5.15
N TRP A 4 11.52 6.34 -6.24
CA TRP A 4 11.47 5.19 -7.13
C TRP A 4 12.84 4.90 -7.75
N TYR A 5 13.00 3.69 -8.29
CA TYR A 5 14.23 3.18 -8.89
C TYR A 5 14.79 4.08 -10.01
N TYR A 6 13.92 4.59 -10.88
CA TYR A 6 14.27 5.53 -11.93
C TYR A 6 13.37 6.75 -11.82
N MET A 7 13.98 7.93 -11.81
CA MET A 7 13.30 9.22 -11.84
C MET A 7 13.70 9.95 -13.11
N GLU A 8 12.72 10.37 -13.89
CA GLU A 8 12.97 11.11 -15.12
C GLU A 8 13.50 12.52 -14.79
N PRO A 9 14.62 12.97 -15.40
CA PRO A 9 15.23 14.26 -15.11
C PRO A 9 14.48 15.46 -15.72
N SER A 10 13.43 15.21 -16.50
CA SER A 10 12.64 16.28 -17.16
C SER A 10 11.90 17.14 -16.14
N LYS A 11 12.00 18.47 -16.29
CA LYS A 11 11.16 19.41 -15.52
C LYS A 11 9.69 19.16 -15.83
N THR A 12 8.94 18.74 -14.83
CA THR A 12 7.50 18.54 -14.95
C THR A 12 6.80 19.89 -15.07
N ASP A 13 5.90 20.04 -16.04
CA ASP A 13 5.07 21.24 -16.17
C ASP A 13 4.09 21.35 -14.97
N ARG A 14 3.52 22.55 -14.77
CA ARG A 14 2.65 22.82 -13.60
C ARG A 14 1.41 21.93 -13.58
N ILE A 15 0.83 21.64 -14.74
CA ILE A 15 -0.39 20.84 -14.87
C ILE A 15 -0.09 19.38 -14.54
N SER A 16 0.96 18.81 -15.14
CA SER A 16 1.42 17.45 -14.83
C SER A 16 1.79 17.31 -13.34
N THR A 17 2.44 18.32 -12.76
CA THR A 17 2.77 18.34 -11.33
C THR A 17 1.53 18.27 -10.46
N LEU A 18 0.51 19.08 -10.78
CA LEU A 18 -0.78 19.06 -10.09
C LEU A 18 -1.46 17.71 -10.21
N ILE A 19 -1.53 17.14 -11.42
CA ILE A 19 -2.13 15.81 -11.67
C ILE A 19 -1.43 14.74 -10.83
N PHE A 20 -0.09 14.72 -10.83
CA PHE A 20 0.68 13.73 -10.07
C PHE A 20 0.56 13.92 -8.56
N ALA A 21 0.51 15.17 -8.07
CA ALA A 21 0.30 15.47 -6.66
C ALA A 21 -1.08 15.02 -6.19
N VAL A 22 -2.14 15.35 -6.96
CA VAL A 22 -3.52 14.92 -6.66
C VAL A 22 -3.62 13.40 -6.70
N TYR A 23 -3.10 12.77 -7.76
CA TYR A 23 -3.11 11.31 -7.85
C TYR A 23 -2.36 10.66 -6.68
N GLY A 24 -1.17 11.17 -6.35
CA GLY A 24 -0.32 10.67 -5.27
C GLY A 24 -0.96 10.81 -3.90
N PHE A 25 -1.34 12.03 -3.49
CA PHE A 25 -1.89 12.29 -2.16
C PHE A 25 -3.21 11.54 -1.93
N PHE A 26 -4.12 11.57 -2.90
CA PHE A 26 -5.42 10.96 -2.74
C PHE A 26 -5.34 9.44 -2.77
N THR A 27 -4.49 8.85 -3.62
CA THR A 27 -4.28 7.40 -3.62
C THR A 27 -3.61 6.96 -2.32
N GLN A 28 -2.58 7.68 -1.87
CA GLN A 28 -1.86 7.38 -0.63
C GLN A 28 -2.79 7.40 0.60
N ALA A 29 -3.75 8.33 0.62
CA ALA A 29 -4.66 8.52 1.76
C ALA A 29 -5.50 7.28 2.09
N TYR A 30 -6.05 6.56 1.09
CA TYR A 30 -6.97 5.43 1.36
C TYR A 30 -6.44 4.06 0.92
N PHE A 31 -5.61 3.97 -0.13
CA PHE A 31 -5.39 2.71 -0.84
C PHE A 31 -4.77 1.64 0.05
N MET A 32 -3.64 1.96 0.72
CA MET A 32 -2.97 1.00 1.59
C MET A 32 -3.80 0.70 2.84
N GLY A 33 -4.48 1.71 3.41
CA GLY A 33 -5.40 1.52 4.53
C GLY A 33 -6.51 0.51 4.21
N LEU A 34 -7.11 0.62 3.02
CA LEU A 34 -8.12 -0.32 2.54
C LEU A 34 -7.57 -1.74 2.39
N LEU A 35 -6.37 -1.91 1.83
CA LEU A 35 -5.73 -3.22 1.71
C LEU A 35 -5.44 -3.86 3.07
N PHE A 36 -4.97 -3.07 4.04
CA PHE A 36 -4.79 -3.53 5.43
C PHE A 36 -6.12 -3.90 6.08
N PHE A 37 -7.20 -3.14 5.85
CA PHE A 37 -8.55 -3.50 6.31
C PHE A 37 -8.97 -4.87 5.75
N ILE A 38 -8.87 -5.06 4.44
CA ILE A 38 -9.25 -6.31 3.77
C ILE A 38 -8.40 -7.48 4.28
N ALA A 39 -7.09 -7.29 4.42
CA ALA A 39 -6.19 -8.30 4.95
C ALA A 39 -6.55 -8.68 6.41
N GLY A 40 -6.83 -7.68 7.24
CA GLY A 40 -7.29 -7.85 8.62
C GLY A 40 -8.65 -8.54 8.71
N TYR A 41 -9.56 -8.31 7.76
CA TYR A 41 -10.86 -8.97 7.70
C TYR A 41 -10.75 -10.48 7.43
N PHE A 42 -9.91 -10.91 6.49
CA PHE A 42 -9.76 -12.34 6.19
C PHE A 42 -8.82 -13.09 7.14
N LEU A 43 -8.05 -12.37 7.96
CA LEU A 43 -7.07 -12.95 8.88
C LEU A 43 -7.68 -13.93 9.90
N PRO A 44 -8.75 -13.58 10.66
CA PRO A 44 -9.21 -14.39 11.78
C PRO A 44 -9.84 -15.70 11.28
N GLY A 45 -10.59 -15.63 10.18
CA GLY A 45 -11.16 -16.82 9.53
C GLY A 45 -10.09 -17.78 9.01
N SER A 46 -8.98 -17.26 8.50
CA SER A 46 -7.85 -18.11 8.10
C SER A 46 -7.10 -18.71 9.29
N TYR A 47 -6.99 -17.98 10.40
CA TYR A 47 -6.34 -18.46 11.63
C TYR A 47 -7.16 -19.56 12.30
N ASP A 48 -8.46 -19.34 12.50
CA ASP A 48 -9.33 -20.30 13.21
C ASP A 48 -9.46 -21.64 12.46
N LYS A 49 -9.40 -21.63 11.13
CA LYS A 49 -9.45 -22.87 10.33
C LYS A 49 -8.17 -23.72 10.40
N LYS A 50 -7.02 -23.10 10.68
CA LYS A 50 -5.69 -23.74 10.56
C LYS A 50 -4.98 -23.92 11.90
N GLY A 51 -5.31 -23.12 12.91
CA GLY A 51 -4.53 -23.04 14.15
C GLY A 51 -3.18 -22.33 13.97
N THR A 52 -2.49 -22.05 15.07
CA THR A 52 -1.32 -21.16 15.11
C THR A 52 -0.16 -21.61 14.20
N VAL A 53 0.26 -22.87 14.32
CA VAL A 53 1.48 -23.36 13.65
C VAL A 53 1.31 -23.39 12.12
N ILE A 54 0.23 -24.01 11.64
CA ILE A 54 -0.07 -24.11 10.21
C ILE A 54 -0.32 -22.72 9.62
N PHE A 55 -1.01 -21.84 10.35
CA PHE A 55 -1.24 -20.46 9.91
C PHE A 55 0.08 -19.69 9.71
N ILE A 56 0.98 -19.70 10.69
CA ILE A 56 2.26 -18.99 10.60
C ILE A 56 3.11 -19.56 9.47
N ARG A 57 3.22 -20.89 9.38
CA ARG A 57 3.97 -21.56 8.31
C ARG A 57 3.44 -21.17 6.92
N ASP A 58 2.13 -21.23 6.72
CA ASP A 58 1.52 -20.86 5.44
C ASP A 58 1.76 -19.39 5.08
N ARG A 59 1.74 -18.48 6.07
CA ARG A 59 2.03 -17.05 5.85
C ARG A 59 3.50 -16.82 5.52
N LEU A 60 4.42 -17.47 6.23
CA LEU A 60 5.86 -17.41 5.94
C LEU A 60 6.18 -17.93 4.54
N VAL A 61 5.56 -19.02 4.11
CA VAL A 61 5.78 -19.56 2.77
C VAL A 61 5.20 -18.63 1.70
N ARG A 62 3.94 -18.20 1.85
CA ARG A 62 3.23 -17.43 0.82
C ARG A 62 3.64 -15.96 0.73
N LEU A 63 4.12 -15.35 1.82
CA LEU A 63 4.56 -13.96 1.83
C LEU A 63 6.07 -13.86 1.97
N GLY A 64 6.67 -14.60 2.90
CA GLY A 64 8.10 -14.56 3.18
C GLY A 64 8.97 -15.00 1.99
N ILE A 65 8.60 -16.09 1.29
CA ILE A 65 9.38 -16.52 0.11
C ILE A 65 9.34 -15.46 -1.00
N PRO A 66 8.18 -14.93 -1.43
CA PRO A 66 8.15 -13.83 -2.40
C PRO A 66 8.92 -12.59 -1.97
N ILE A 67 8.89 -12.22 -0.68
CA ILE A 67 9.67 -11.11 -0.12
C ILE A 67 11.17 -11.37 -0.30
N LEU A 68 11.65 -12.56 0.07
CA LEU A 68 13.07 -12.93 -0.05
C LEU A 68 13.51 -13.00 -1.52
N VAL A 69 12.69 -13.59 -2.40
CA VAL A 69 12.93 -13.61 -3.85
C VAL A 69 13.04 -12.18 -4.38
N TYR A 70 12.19 -11.27 -3.92
CA TYR A 70 12.28 -9.87 -4.32
C TYR A 70 13.59 -9.23 -3.86
N MET A 71 13.91 -9.33 -2.57
CA MET A 71 15.11 -8.73 -1.98
C MET A 71 16.40 -9.29 -2.58
N LEU A 72 16.47 -10.59 -2.86
CA LEU A 72 17.71 -11.26 -3.28
C LEU A 72 17.90 -11.30 -4.80
N LEU A 73 16.81 -11.26 -5.58
CA LEU A 73 16.86 -11.41 -7.04
C LEU A 73 16.25 -10.21 -7.78
N ILE A 74 14.99 -9.85 -7.48
CA ILE A 74 14.25 -8.87 -8.29
C ILE A 74 14.78 -7.45 -8.08
N HIS A 75 15.09 -7.07 -6.84
CA HIS A 75 15.68 -5.77 -6.53
C HIS A 75 17.06 -5.61 -7.18
N PRO A 76 18.03 -6.53 -6.97
CA PRO A 76 19.31 -6.51 -7.68
C PRO A 76 19.17 -6.50 -9.21
N LEU A 77 18.24 -7.29 -9.77
CA LEU A 77 17.94 -7.26 -11.20
C LEU A 77 17.49 -5.86 -11.66
N THR A 78 16.65 -5.19 -10.88
CA THR A 78 16.19 -3.83 -11.18
C THR A 78 17.35 -2.83 -11.14
N ILE A 79 18.26 -2.96 -10.16
CA ILE A 79 19.48 -2.14 -10.07
C ILE A 79 20.42 -2.42 -11.26
N MET A 80 20.59 -3.68 -11.65
CA MET A 80 21.39 -4.08 -12.81
C MET A 80 20.83 -3.46 -14.11
N ILE A 81 19.51 -3.50 -14.30
CA ILE A 81 18.84 -2.86 -15.44
C ILE A 81 19.16 -1.36 -15.46
N ILE A 82 19.11 -0.65 -14.34
CA ILE A 82 19.47 0.78 -14.28
C ILE A 82 20.95 1.02 -14.57
N GLY A 83 21.82 0.16 -14.02
CA GLY A 83 23.27 0.22 -14.21
C GLY A 83 23.66 0.03 -15.68
N ALA A 84 22.98 -0.83 -16.42
CA ALA A 84 23.22 -1.05 -17.85
C ALA A 84 23.00 0.23 -18.69
N TYR A 85 22.10 1.12 -18.26
CA TYR A 85 21.82 2.40 -18.94
C TYR A 85 22.62 3.58 -18.35
N ASN A 86 23.44 3.35 -17.32
CA ASN A 86 24.33 4.33 -16.71
C ASN A 86 25.76 3.75 -16.62
N PRO A 87 26.56 3.85 -17.71
CA PRO A 87 27.83 3.13 -17.87
C PRO A 87 28.88 3.44 -16.81
N ILE A 88 28.71 4.53 -16.05
CA ILE A 88 29.58 4.91 -14.92
C ILE A 88 29.56 3.85 -13.79
N ASN A 89 28.52 3.00 -13.71
CA ASN A 89 28.33 2.02 -12.63
C ASN A 89 28.54 0.55 -13.05
N ALA A 90 28.89 0.26 -14.31
CA ALA A 90 28.90 -1.11 -14.84
C ALA A 90 30.04 -1.99 -14.28
N VAL A 91 31.15 -1.39 -13.85
CA VAL A 91 32.37 -2.11 -13.44
C VAL A 91 32.24 -2.74 -12.04
N GLY A 92 31.17 -2.46 -11.29
CA GLY A 92 31.05 -2.84 -9.87
C GLY A 92 29.91 -3.77 -9.48
N PHE A 93 29.00 -4.21 -10.37
CA PHE A 93 27.76 -4.89 -9.93
C PHE A 93 28.02 -6.15 -9.09
N ARG A 94 29.00 -6.98 -9.47
CA ARG A 94 29.36 -8.18 -8.70
C ARG A 94 29.91 -7.81 -7.32
N ALA A 95 30.80 -6.82 -7.23
CA ALA A 95 31.35 -6.34 -5.96
C ALA A 95 30.24 -5.75 -5.08
N TRP A 96 29.38 -4.92 -5.65
CA TRP A 96 28.20 -4.36 -4.98
C TRP A 96 27.25 -5.46 -4.49
N TYR A 97 26.99 -6.50 -5.28
CA TYR A 97 26.10 -7.60 -4.89
C TYR A 97 26.67 -8.42 -3.73
N ILE A 98 27.99 -8.67 -3.73
CA ILE A 98 28.67 -9.33 -2.62
C ILE A 98 28.57 -8.48 -1.35
N GLU A 99 28.84 -7.18 -1.45
CA GLU A 99 28.69 -6.23 -0.33
C GLU A 99 27.24 -6.15 0.17
N TYR A 100 26.28 -6.14 -0.76
CA TYR A 100 24.85 -6.10 -0.46
C TYR A 100 24.38 -7.34 0.33
N LEU A 101 24.93 -8.51 0.01
CA LEU A 101 24.68 -9.74 0.77
C LEU A 101 25.43 -9.76 2.10
N SER A 102 26.72 -9.42 2.13
CA SER A 102 27.55 -9.50 3.34
C SER A 102 27.17 -8.46 4.39
N SER A 103 26.73 -7.27 3.98
CA SER A 103 26.25 -6.21 4.86
C SER A 103 24.81 -6.40 5.35
N PHE A 104 24.13 -7.49 4.94
CA PHE A 104 22.70 -7.73 5.20
C PHE A 104 21.79 -6.59 4.75
N THR A 105 22.24 -5.74 3.83
CA THR A 105 21.48 -4.59 3.33
C THR A 105 20.19 -5.04 2.65
N PHE A 106 20.16 -6.24 2.09
CA PHE A 106 18.99 -6.81 1.44
C PHE A 106 17.72 -6.82 2.29
N LEU A 107 17.83 -7.00 3.61
CA LEU A 107 16.68 -6.99 4.54
C LEU A 107 15.94 -5.65 4.56
N SER A 108 16.63 -4.55 4.25
CA SER A 108 16.06 -3.20 4.23
C SER A 108 15.43 -2.81 2.88
N THR A 109 15.56 -3.66 1.85
CA THR A 109 15.19 -3.35 0.46
C THR A 109 13.98 -4.15 -0.01
N SER A 110 12.92 -4.17 0.80
CA SER A 110 11.66 -4.83 0.43
C SER A 110 11.00 -4.24 -0.80
N GLY A 111 11.39 -3.05 -1.23
CA GLY A 111 10.79 -2.35 -2.36
C GLY A 111 9.28 -2.26 -2.20
N PRO A 112 8.51 -2.47 -3.27
CA PRO A 112 7.05 -2.43 -3.23
C PRO A 112 6.47 -3.47 -2.28
N LEU A 113 7.19 -4.57 -1.98
CA LEU A 113 6.76 -5.66 -1.10
C LEU A 113 6.77 -5.29 0.39
N TRP A 114 7.07 -4.03 0.75
CA TRP A 114 6.99 -3.57 2.14
C TRP A 114 5.63 -3.87 2.80
N PHE A 115 4.54 -3.83 2.04
CA PHE A 115 3.22 -4.18 2.53
C PHE A 115 3.11 -5.67 2.87
N ALA A 116 3.69 -6.56 2.07
CA ALA A 116 3.76 -7.98 2.40
C ALA A 116 4.59 -8.23 3.68
N VAL A 117 5.67 -7.48 3.89
CA VAL A 117 6.47 -7.52 5.13
C VAL A 117 5.63 -7.08 6.33
N ALA A 118 4.95 -5.94 6.22
CA ALA A 118 4.07 -5.42 7.28
C ALA A 118 2.92 -6.41 7.59
N LEU A 119 2.32 -7.02 6.57
CA LEU A 119 1.30 -8.06 6.76
C LEU A 119 1.84 -9.29 7.48
N LEU A 120 3.08 -9.71 7.19
CA LEU A 120 3.70 -10.84 7.87
C LEU A 120 3.90 -10.53 9.36
N ILE A 121 4.38 -9.32 9.68
CA ILE A 121 4.54 -8.83 11.06
C ILE A 121 3.18 -8.79 11.78
N PHE A 122 2.17 -8.15 11.17
CA PHE A 122 0.83 -8.05 11.76
C PHE A 122 0.18 -9.42 11.95
N SER A 123 0.37 -10.35 11.01
CA SER A 123 -0.11 -11.72 11.12
C SER A 123 0.58 -12.47 12.27
N GLY A 124 1.90 -12.30 12.42
CA GLY A 124 2.67 -12.87 13.51
C GLY A 124 2.23 -12.35 14.86
N PHE A 125 2.06 -11.02 15.00
CA PHE A 125 1.57 -10.39 16.22
C PHE A 125 0.15 -10.87 16.58
N TYR A 126 -0.75 -10.95 15.60
CA TYR A 126 -2.09 -11.49 15.81
C TYR A 126 -2.05 -12.96 16.29
N ALA A 127 -1.23 -13.79 15.66
CA ALA A 127 -1.09 -15.20 16.02
C ALA A 127 -0.51 -15.36 17.44
N LEU A 128 0.49 -14.56 17.79
CA LEU A 128 1.09 -14.52 19.13
C LEU A 128 0.02 -14.14 20.17
N LEU A 129 -0.68 -13.02 19.95
CA LEU A 129 -1.75 -12.59 20.86
C LEU A 129 -2.83 -13.65 21.04
N ARG A 130 -3.26 -14.31 19.96
CA ARG A 130 -4.26 -15.38 20.03
C ARG A 130 -3.75 -16.63 20.74
N SER A 131 -2.48 -16.98 20.56
CA SER A 131 -1.89 -18.16 21.19
C SER A 131 -1.65 -17.99 22.70
N VAL A 132 -1.27 -16.78 23.12
CA VAL A 132 -0.91 -16.48 24.51
C VAL A 132 -2.12 -16.05 25.34
N PHE A 133 -2.91 -15.09 24.84
CA PHE A 133 -3.94 -14.42 25.65
C PHE A 133 -5.37 -14.91 25.38
N PHE A 134 -5.65 -15.42 24.18
CA PHE A 134 -7.00 -15.74 23.74
C PHE A 134 -7.15 -17.18 23.25
N ARG A 135 -6.38 -18.10 23.84
CA ARG A 135 -6.26 -19.52 23.43
C ARG A 135 -7.61 -20.25 23.40
N GLN A 136 -8.55 -19.85 24.27
CA GLN A 136 -9.90 -20.37 24.39
C GLN A 136 -11.00 -19.36 24.02
N ALA A 137 -10.68 -18.17 23.47
CA ALA A 137 -11.74 -17.23 23.11
C ALA A 137 -12.56 -17.88 21.98
N ASN A 138 -13.72 -18.41 22.39
CA ASN A 138 -14.62 -19.19 21.57
C ASN A 138 -14.89 -18.42 20.27
N VAL A 139 -15.00 -19.15 19.17
CA VAL A 139 -15.67 -18.63 17.97
C VAL A 139 -17.09 -18.30 18.43
N VAL A 140 -17.34 -17.04 18.83
CA VAL A 140 -18.63 -16.63 19.39
C VAL A 140 -19.63 -16.73 18.25
N LYS A 141 -20.34 -17.86 18.18
CA LYS A 141 -21.24 -18.20 17.08
C LYS A 141 -22.48 -17.29 16.99
N ASN A 142 -22.79 -16.53 18.07
CA ASN A 142 -23.96 -15.68 18.19
C ASN A 142 -23.63 -14.23 18.58
N ILE A 143 -22.76 -13.54 17.81
CA ILE A 143 -22.56 -12.09 17.99
C ILE A 143 -23.65 -11.35 17.19
N LYS A 144 -24.46 -10.53 17.87
CA LYS A 144 -25.34 -9.56 17.22
C LYS A 144 -24.50 -8.56 16.42
N PRO A 145 -24.86 -8.24 15.16
CA PRO A 145 -24.11 -7.28 14.35
C PRO A 145 -24.07 -5.94 15.08
N VAL A 146 -22.86 -5.41 15.25
CA VAL A 146 -22.68 -4.10 15.86
C VAL A 146 -23.03 -3.04 14.82
N LEU A 147 -24.06 -2.23 15.11
CA LEU A 147 -24.53 -1.21 14.19
C LEU A 147 -23.47 -0.11 13.96
N ILE A 148 -23.17 0.22 12.72
CA ILE A 148 -22.28 1.34 12.40
C ILE A 148 -23.09 2.64 12.44
N THR A 149 -22.65 3.57 13.27
CA THR A 149 -23.25 4.90 13.41
C THR A 149 -22.26 5.96 12.93
N HIS A 150 -22.77 7.12 12.50
CA HIS A 150 -21.92 8.26 12.12
C HIS A 150 -20.96 8.67 13.24
N THR A 151 -21.39 8.58 14.50
CA THR A 151 -20.57 8.87 15.68
C THR A 151 -19.36 7.94 15.80
N ARG A 152 -19.54 6.65 15.52
CA ARG A 152 -18.42 5.68 15.52
C ARG A 152 -17.46 5.95 14.38
N VAL A 153 -17.96 6.31 13.20
CA VAL A 153 -17.10 6.69 12.06
C VAL A 153 -16.26 7.93 12.40
N LEU A 154 -16.88 8.96 12.98
CA LEU A 154 -16.17 10.16 13.42
C LEU A 154 -15.14 9.87 14.53
N MET A 155 -15.46 8.98 15.47
CA MET A 155 -14.53 8.53 16.49
C MET A 155 -13.30 7.84 15.86
N PHE A 156 -13.50 6.95 14.87
CA PHE A 156 -12.38 6.33 14.17
C PHE A 156 -11.54 7.33 13.39
N ILE A 157 -12.17 8.31 12.73
CA ILE A 157 -11.45 9.39 12.06
C ILE A 157 -10.58 10.15 13.08
N ALA A 158 -11.14 10.52 14.24
CA ALA A 158 -10.39 11.21 15.29
C ALA A 158 -9.21 10.38 15.81
N ILE A 159 -9.40 9.08 16.08
CA ILE A 159 -8.32 8.18 16.54
C ILE A 159 -7.20 8.10 15.50
N ILE A 160 -7.53 7.86 14.23
CA ILE A 160 -6.54 7.77 13.16
C ILE A 160 -5.80 9.11 13.01
N SER A 161 -6.52 10.23 13.10
CA SER A 161 -5.94 11.58 12.95
C SER A 161 -4.95 11.90 14.07
N ILE A 162 -5.32 11.63 15.32
CA ILE A 162 -4.46 11.87 16.49
C ILE A 162 -3.24 10.96 16.43
N MET A 163 -3.42 9.67 16.14
CA MET A 163 -2.30 8.74 15.99
C MET A 163 -1.38 9.15 14.84
N ALA A 164 -1.93 9.56 13.69
CA ALA A 164 -1.16 10.03 12.55
C ALA A 164 -0.33 11.26 12.92
N PHE A 165 -0.93 12.25 13.57
CA PHE A 165 -0.25 13.46 14.01
C PHE A 165 0.88 13.14 15.00
N LEU A 166 0.62 12.34 16.03
CA LEU A 166 1.62 11.95 17.02
C LEU A 166 2.80 11.19 16.39
N ILE A 167 2.53 10.28 15.46
CA ILE A 167 3.60 9.58 14.73
C ILE A 167 4.39 10.58 13.87
N ARG A 168 3.72 11.53 13.19
CA ARG A 168 4.37 12.54 12.33
C ARG A 168 5.17 13.59 13.07
N VAL A 169 4.92 13.79 14.37
CA VAL A 169 5.79 14.60 15.23
C VAL A 169 7.17 13.97 15.36
N VAL A 170 7.25 12.65 15.49
CA VAL A 170 8.52 11.90 15.67
C VAL A 170 9.13 11.48 14.32
N CYS A 171 8.28 11.03 13.39
CA CYS A 171 8.65 10.54 12.07
C CYS A 171 7.83 11.25 11.01
N PRO A 172 8.31 12.41 10.50
CA PRO A 172 7.64 13.14 9.45
C PRO A 172 7.31 12.28 8.22
N SER A 173 6.19 12.57 7.59
CA SER A 173 5.77 11.95 6.33
C SER A 173 6.85 12.11 5.26
N GLY A 174 7.15 11.02 4.55
CA GLY A 174 8.24 10.97 3.57
C GLY A 174 9.55 10.41 4.11
N VAL A 175 9.73 10.32 5.44
CA VAL A 175 10.86 9.61 6.05
C VAL A 175 10.60 8.10 5.97
N THR A 176 11.56 7.36 5.42
CA THR A 176 11.50 5.89 5.34
C THR A 176 12.15 5.26 6.57
N LEU A 177 11.68 4.08 6.99
CA LEU A 177 12.15 3.39 8.21
C LEU A 177 13.68 3.21 8.26
N PHE A 178 14.30 2.96 7.11
CA PHE A 178 15.75 2.84 6.93
C PHE A 178 16.20 3.91 5.96
N ASN A 179 16.23 5.15 6.45
CA ASN A 179 16.66 6.33 5.71
C ASN A 179 17.92 6.07 4.87
N ASN A 180 17.95 6.61 3.66
CA ASN A 180 19.10 6.61 2.73
C ASN A 180 19.39 5.32 1.94
N LYS A 181 18.51 4.31 1.95
CA LYS A 181 18.68 3.11 1.11
C LYS A 181 17.64 3.00 -0.01
N MET A 182 18.13 2.89 -1.25
CA MET A 182 17.31 2.71 -2.46
C MET A 182 16.46 1.44 -2.35
N GLY A 183 15.15 1.54 -2.55
CA GLY A 183 14.24 0.40 -2.44
C GLY A 183 13.59 0.22 -1.06
N ASN A 184 13.71 1.19 -0.14
CA ASN A 184 12.83 1.26 1.02
C ASN A 184 11.66 2.21 0.73
N PHE A 185 10.42 1.72 0.80
CA PHE A 185 9.20 2.53 0.64
C PHE A 185 8.31 2.55 1.89
N MET A 186 8.80 2.04 3.02
CA MET A 186 8.03 1.97 4.25
C MET A 186 8.07 3.31 5.00
N GLN A 187 7.02 4.11 4.82
CA GLN A 187 6.85 5.41 5.47
C GLN A 187 6.05 5.27 6.76
N LEU A 188 6.75 5.28 7.91
CA LEU A 188 6.13 5.11 9.22
C LEU A 188 5.04 6.15 9.53
N GLY A 189 5.18 7.37 9.01
CA GLY A 189 4.22 8.47 9.19
C GLY A 189 2.79 8.15 8.76
N ASN A 190 2.58 7.09 7.97
CA ASN A 190 1.27 6.68 7.48
C ASN A 190 0.74 5.39 8.15
N PHE A 191 1.49 4.79 9.08
CA PHE A 191 1.12 3.51 9.69
C PHE A 191 -0.07 3.60 10.66
N SER A 192 -0.46 4.80 11.08
CA SER A 192 -1.64 5.02 11.92
C SER A 192 -2.90 4.42 11.29
N SER A 193 -3.22 4.81 10.05
CA SER A 193 -4.38 4.30 9.33
C SER A 193 -4.26 2.81 9.06
N TYR A 194 -3.05 2.31 8.77
CA TYR A 194 -2.79 0.90 8.48
C TYR A 194 -3.07 0.01 9.69
N ILE A 195 -2.57 0.38 10.87
CA ILE A 195 -2.76 -0.36 12.12
C ILE A 195 -4.24 -0.34 12.51
N VAL A 196 -4.85 0.85 12.55
CA VAL A 196 -6.25 0.99 12.99
C VAL A 196 -7.19 0.25 12.05
N LEU A 197 -7.02 0.39 10.73
CA LEU A 197 -7.87 -0.29 9.75
C LEU A 197 -7.64 -1.79 9.72
N PHE A 198 -6.42 -2.28 9.96
CA PHE A 198 -6.16 -3.72 10.11
C PHE A 198 -6.91 -4.31 11.31
N ILE A 199 -6.83 -3.64 12.47
CA ILE A 199 -7.58 -4.02 13.68
C ILE A 199 -9.09 -3.95 13.42
N LEU A 200 -9.56 -2.88 12.77
CA LEU A 200 -10.97 -2.73 12.40
C LEU A 200 -11.42 -3.85 11.46
N GLY A 201 -10.58 -4.30 10.53
CA GLY A 201 -10.83 -5.46 9.68
C GLY A 201 -11.05 -6.73 10.50
N ILE A 202 -10.17 -7.00 11.47
CA ILE A 202 -10.30 -8.14 12.39
C ILE A 202 -11.63 -8.07 13.15
N VAL A 203 -11.96 -6.91 13.73
CA VAL A 203 -13.22 -6.70 14.45
C VAL A 203 -14.43 -6.83 13.51
N ALA A 204 -14.31 -6.35 12.28
CA ALA A 204 -15.37 -6.40 11.28
C ALA A 204 -15.72 -7.84 10.88
N TYR A 205 -14.73 -8.72 10.79
CA TYR A 205 -14.97 -10.14 10.58
C TYR A 205 -15.64 -10.79 11.79
N ARG A 206 -15.14 -10.53 12.99
CA ARG A 206 -15.64 -11.15 14.24
C ARG A 206 -17.05 -10.71 14.59
N ARG A 207 -17.38 -9.44 14.36
CA ARG A 207 -18.67 -8.84 14.75
C ARG A 207 -19.61 -8.62 13.57
N LYS A 208 -19.28 -9.16 12.39
CA LYS A 208 -20.06 -9.00 11.16
C LYS A 208 -20.42 -7.53 10.89
N LEU A 209 -19.46 -6.62 11.10
CA LEU A 209 -19.70 -5.17 10.96
C LEU A 209 -20.12 -4.80 9.55
N LEU A 210 -19.55 -5.47 8.55
CA LEU A 210 -19.85 -5.19 7.15
C LEU A 210 -21.34 -5.44 6.84
N ASP A 211 -21.97 -6.44 7.45
CA ASP A 211 -23.39 -6.75 7.25
C ASP A 211 -24.31 -5.59 7.71
N SER A 212 -23.83 -4.77 8.66
CA SER A 212 -24.55 -3.59 9.13
C SER A 212 -24.36 -2.33 8.27
N VAL A 213 -23.35 -2.31 7.37
CA VAL A 213 -23.14 -1.19 6.45
C VAL A 213 -24.19 -1.28 5.36
N THR A 214 -25.13 -0.34 5.31
CA THR A 214 -26.07 -0.22 4.19
C THR A 214 -25.42 0.50 3.01
N TYR A 215 -25.96 0.25 1.80
CA TYR A 215 -25.50 0.93 0.58
C TYR A 215 -25.57 2.45 0.71
N ASP A 216 -26.70 2.97 1.20
CA ASP A 216 -26.92 4.42 1.31
C ASP A 216 -25.96 5.04 2.33
N PHE A 217 -25.69 4.36 3.45
CA PHE A 217 -24.72 4.83 4.43
C PHE A 217 -23.32 4.96 3.82
N GLY A 218 -22.85 3.91 3.12
CA GLY A 218 -21.56 3.96 2.43
C GLY A 218 -21.50 5.03 1.34
N LYS A 219 -22.59 5.18 0.55
CA LYS A 219 -22.70 6.19 -0.50
C LYS A 219 -22.67 7.62 0.04
N VAL A 220 -23.28 7.88 1.20
CA VAL A 220 -23.22 9.19 1.86
C VAL A 220 -21.77 9.53 2.21
N TRP A 221 -21.04 8.63 2.86
CA TRP A 221 -19.63 8.85 3.19
C TRP A 221 -18.74 8.98 1.95
N PHE A 222 -18.98 8.18 0.91
CA PHE A 222 -18.27 8.31 -0.35
C PHE A 222 -18.44 9.69 -0.99
N LYS A 223 -19.70 10.17 -1.06
CA LYS A 223 -20.03 11.50 -1.57
C LYS A 223 -19.42 12.59 -0.71
N LEU A 224 -19.54 12.48 0.61
CA LEU A 224 -19.01 13.46 1.56
C LEU A 224 -17.49 13.59 1.42
N SER A 225 -16.77 12.47 1.39
CA SER A 225 -15.31 12.47 1.20
C SER A 225 -14.89 12.95 -0.19
N SER A 226 -15.68 12.68 -1.23
CA SER A 226 -15.37 13.16 -2.58
C SER A 226 -15.65 14.67 -2.75
N ILE A 227 -16.78 15.15 -2.24
CA ILE A 227 -17.21 16.54 -2.41
C ILE A 227 -16.45 17.48 -1.47
N LEU A 228 -16.26 17.08 -0.21
CA LEU A 228 -15.55 17.90 0.77
C LEU A 228 -14.04 17.61 0.78
N GLY A 229 -13.64 16.36 0.64
CA GLY A 229 -12.24 15.97 0.76
C GLY A 229 -11.36 16.54 -0.36
N PHE A 230 -11.84 16.61 -1.60
CA PHE A 230 -11.05 17.19 -2.68
C PHE A 230 -10.75 18.68 -2.46
N PRO A 231 -11.75 19.57 -2.29
CA PRO A 231 -11.50 20.99 -2.00
C PRO A 231 -10.69 21.20 -0.72
N LEU A 232 -10.99 20.45 0.35
CA LEU A 232 -10.33 20.63 1.65
C LEU A 232 -8.83 20.31 1.59
N CYS A 233 -8.42 19.35 0.76
CA CYS A 233 -7.00 19.10 0.49
C CYS A 233 -6.31 20.35 -0.07
N PHE A 234 -6.90 20.97 -1.10
CA PHE A 234 -6.31 22.15 -1.74
C PHE A 234 -6.28 23.35 -0.81
N ILE A 235 -7.35 23.55 -0.03
CA ILE A 235 -7.41 24.62 0.98
C ILE A 235 -6.28 24.45 1.99
N ILE A 236 -6.05 23.24 2.52
CA ILE A 236 -4.94 22.98 3.44
C ILE A 236 -3.58 23.20 2.77
N LEU A 237 -3.39 22.77 1.53
CA LEU A 237 -2.13 22.96 0.81
C LEU A 237 -1.81 24.44 0.57
N ILE A 238 -2.82 25.24 0.21
CA ILE A 238 -2.66 26.67 -0.07
C ILE A 238 -2.48 27.45 1.24
N LEU A 239 -3.42 27.32 2.19
CA LEU A 239 -3.38 28.05 3.47
C LEU A 239 -2.24 27.58 4.39
N GLY A 240 -1.85 26.31 4.27
CA GLY A 240 -0.72 25.75 4.99
C GLY A 240 0.65 26.19 4.47
N GLY A 241 0.69 26.95 3.36
CA GLY A 241 1.94 27.44 2.78
C GLY A 241 2.82 26.31 2.24
N ALA A 242 2.22 25.24 1.70
CA ALA A 242 2.98 24.07 1.24
C ALA A 242 4.00 24.41 0.14
N ALA A 243 3.76 25.48 -0.63
CA ALA A 243 4.67 26.01 -1.63
C ALA A 243 5.89 26.73 -1.03
N GLU A 244 5.75 27.30 0.17
CA GLU A 244 6.79 28.09 0.85
C GLU A 244 7.62 27.21 1.79
N ASN A 245 6.94 26.41 2.61
CA ASN A 245 7.60 25.52 3.57
C ASN A 245 6.87 24.17 3.69
N PRO A 246 7.15 23.20 2.79
CA PRO A 246 6.47 21.91 2.80
C PRO A 246 6.73 21.09 4.07
N ARG A 247 7.75 21.43 4.87
CA ARG A 247 8.10 20.67 6.09
C ARG A 247 7.04 20.76 7.17
N THR A 248 6.32 21.88 7.27
CA THR A 248 5.26 22.09 8.27
C THR A 248 4.05 21.18 8.03
N LEU A 249 3.83 20.78 6.78
CA LEU A 249 2.78 19.84 6.38
C LEU A 249 3.19 18.39 6.61
N LEU A 250 4.46 18.07 6.38
CA LEU A 250 4.96 16.70 6.43
C LEU A 250 5.05 16.15 7.86
N GLY A 251 5.30 16.99 8.86
CA GLY A 251 5.35 16.56 10.25
C GLY A 251 5.71 17.68 11.22
N GLY A 252 6.01 17.31 12.47
CA GLY A 252 6.27 18.26 13.55
C GLY A 252 5.01 18.82 14.21
N PHE A 253 5.20 19.63 15.25
CA PHE A 253 4.13 20.21 16.06
C PHE A 253 3.55 21.48 15.42
N TYR A 254 2.98 21.30 14.23
CA TYR A 254 2.38 22.37 13.43
C TYR A 254 0.89 22.09 13.19
N TRP A 255 0.07 23.14 13.15
CA TRP A 255 -1.35 23.00 12.87
C TRP A 255 -1.60 22.45 11.46
N GLN A 256 -0.71 22.73 10.50
CA GLN A 256 -0.75 22.21 9.13
C GLN A 256 -0.66 20.68 9.11
N SER A 257 0.29 20.10 9.84
CA SER A 257 0.46 18.65 10.01
C SER A 257 -0.79 18.00 10.63
N MET A 258 -1.40 18.65 11.63
CA MET A 258 -2.64 18.17 12.24
C MET A 258 -3.82 18.24 11.25
N ALA A 259 -4.01 19.37 10.56
CA ALA A 259 -5.07 19.56 9.58
C ALA A 259 -4.96 18.54 8.44
N PHE A 260 -3.76 18.29 7.94
CA PHE A 260 -3.50 17.29 6.90
C PHE A 260 -3.79 15.87 7.39
N SER A 261 -3.42 15.55 8.63
CA SER A 261 -3.71 14.24 9.24
C SER A 261 -5.20 14.01 9.46
N ILE A 262 -5.97 15.05 9.81
CA ILE A 262 -7.43 15.00 9.89
C ILE A 262 -8.04 14.76 8.52
N TRP A 263 -7.63 15.55 7.52
CA TRP A 263 -8.12 15.42 6.15
C TRP A 263 -7.88 14.01 5.60
N GLU A 264 -6.68 13.49 5.75
CA GLU A 264 -6.30 12.17 5.25
C GLU A 264 -7.11 11.06 5.92
N SER A 265 -7.30 11.14 7.24
CA SER A 265 -8.11 10.17 7.99
C SER A 265 -9.58 10.21 7.57
N PHE A 266 -10.14 11.41 7.41
CA PHE A 266 -11.51 11.62 6.93
C PHE A 266 -11.69 11.06 5.51
N PHE A 267 -10.77 11.39 4.61
CA PHE A 267 -10.80 10.91 3.23
C PHE A 267 -10.64 9.38 3.17
N CYS A 268 -9.67 8.85 3.91
CA CYS A 268 -9.41 7.41 4.00
C CYS A 268 -10.65 6.64 4.43
N VAL A 269 -11.23 6.97 5.59
CA VAL A 269 -12.34 6.22 6.16
C VAL A 269 -13.58 6.31 5.27
N GLY A 270 -13.93 7.50 4.79
CA GLY A 270 -15.14 7.66 3.99
C GLY A 270 -15.04 7.04 2.60
N ILE A 271 -13.89 7.13 1.93
CA ILE A 271 -13.66 6.42 0.66
C ILE A 271 -13.63 4.91 0.88
N CYS A 272 -12.97 4.40 1.92
CA CYS A 272 -12.95 2.96 2.23
C CYS A 272 -14.36 2.40 2.46
N LEU A 273 -15.16 3.07 3.31
CA LEU A 273 -16.55 2.68 3.57
C LEU A 273 -17.39 2.70 2.29
N GLY A 274 -17.23 3.77 1.51
CA GLY A 274 -17.92 3.94 0.24
C GLY A 274 -17.59 2.86 -0.78
N LEU A 275 -16.30 2.61 -1.01
CA LEU A 275 -15.84 1.58 -1.94
C LEU A 275 -16.32 0.19 -1.51
N LEU A 276 -16.21 -0.15 -0.22
CA LEU A 276 -16.68 -1.45 0.28
C LEU A 276 -18.19 -1.63 0.05
N ALA A 277 -19.01 -0.62 0.38
CA ALA A 277 -20.46 -0.69 0.19
C ALA A 277 -20.86 -0.74 -1.29
N ILE A 278 -20.23 0.10 -2.14
CA ILE A 278 -20.53 0.16 -3.57
C ILE A 278 -20.13 -1.14 -4.26
N PHE A 279 -18.93 -1.66 -4.00
CA PHE A 279 -18.47 -2.89 -4.65
C PHE A 279 -19.27 -4.10 -4.18
N ARG A 280 -19.69 -4.15 -2.91
CA ARG A 280 -20.53 -5.24 -2.41
C ARG A 280 -21.90 -5.30 -3.08
N GLU A 281 -22.52 -4.16 -3.37
CA GLU A 281 -23.89 -4.14 -3.91
C GLU A 281 -23.94 -4.07 -5.44
N ARG A 282 -22.99 -3.38 -6.07
CA ARG A 282 -23.02 -3.10 -7.51
C ARG A 282 -22.03 -3.95 -8.32
N PHE A 283 -20.96 -4.42 -7.70
CA PHE A 283 -19.85 -5.10 -8.40
C PHE A 283 -19.50 -6.46 -7.78
N ASN A 284 -20.44 -7.10 -7.08
CA ASN A 284 -20.25 -8.42 -6.48
C ASN A 284 -20.46 -9.56 -7.48
N THR A 285 -19.87 -9.42 -8.67
CA THR A 285 -19.84 -10.45 -9.70
C THR A 285 -18.40 -10.63 -10.21
N GLN A 286 -18.01 -11.88 -10.47
CA GLN A 286 -16.66 -12.20 -10.93
C GLN A 286 -16.70 -12.77 -12.35
N GLY A 287 -16.59 -11.88 -13.35
CA GLY A 287 -16.44 -12.25 -14.75
C GLY A 287 -15.10 -12.90 -15.08
N ARG A 288 -14.93 -13.35 -16.35
CA ARG A 288 -13.67 -13.96 -16.84
C ARG A 288 -12.46 -13.05 -16.63
N LEU A 289 -12.61 -11.77 -16.96
CA LEU A 289 -11.55 -10.77 -16.79
C LEU A 289 -11.20 -10.55 -15.31
N GLY A 290 -12.20 -10.35 -14.44
CA GLY A 290 -11.97 -10.18 -13.00
C GLY A 290 -11.28 -11.38 -12.35
N ARG A 291 -11.62 -12.60 -12.78
CA ARG A 291 -10.93 -13.83 -12.35
C ARG A 291 -9.48 -13.89 -12.83
N PHE A 292 -9.23 -13.51 -14.07
CA PHE A 292 -7.87 -13.43 -14.61
C PHE A 292 -7.02 -12.38 -13.87
N LEU A 293 -7.54 -11.17 -13.67
CA LEU A 293 -6.82 -10.09 -12.98
C LEU A 293 -6.53 -10.47 -11.53
N SER A 294 -7.55 -10.94 -10.79
CA SER A 294 -7.40 -11.34 -9.38
C SER A 294 -6.36 -12.45 -9.22
N ALA A 295 -6.39 -13.45 -10.10
CA ALA A 295 -5.46 -14.57 -9.99
C ALA A 295 -4.02 -14.23 -10.41
N ASN A 296 -3.79 -13.07 -11.03
CA ASN A 296 -2.46 -12.59 -11.44
C ASN A 296 -1.96 -11.38 -10.64
N ALA A 297 -2.81 -10.76 -9.82
CA ALA A 297 -2.52 -9.50 -9.12
C ALA A 297 -1.30 -9.59 -8.21
N PHE A 298 -1.15 -10.67 -7.43
CA PHE A 298 0.00 -10.84 -6.55
C PHE A 298 1.31 -11.05 -7.34
N GLY A 299 1.28 -11.80 -8.45
CA GLY A 299 2.43 -11.92 -9.33
C GLY A 299 2.85 -10.57 -9.96
N VAL A 300 1.87 -9.78 -10.42
CA VAL A 300 2.14 -8.41 -10.89
C VAL A 300 2.79 -7.59 -9.79
N TYR A 301 2.25 -7.64 -8.58
CA TYR A 301 2.80 -6.92 -7.43
C TYR A 301 4.26 -7.31 -7.12
N VAL A 302 4.64 -8.58 -7.30
CA VAL A 302 6.02 -9.04 -7.09
C VAL A 302 6.96 -8.62 -8.23
N PHE A 303 6.53 -8.73 -9.49
CA PHE A 303 7.44 -8.61 -10.65
C PHE A 303 7.34 -7.29 -11.42
N HIS A 304 6.42 -6.38 -11.09
CA HIS A 304 6.23 -5.14 -11.86
C HIS A 304 7.44 -4.21 -11.83
N ALA A 305 8.26 -4.22 -10.77
CA ALA A 305 9.37 -3.27 -10.60
C ALA A 305 10.39 -3.30 -11.77
N PRO A 306 11.01 -4.44 -12.12
CA PRO A 306 11.95 -4.51 -13.25
C PRO A 306 11.28 -4.23 -14.59
N ILE A 307 10.02 -4.65 -14.79
CA ILE A 307 9.26 -4.43 -16.02
C ILE A 307 9.02 -2.93 -16.23
N LEU A 308 8.50 -2.26 -15.20
CA LEU A 308 8.25 -0.83 -15.20
C LEU A 308 9.55 -0.06 -15.46
N VAL A 309 10.63 -0.37 -14.73
CA VAL A 309 11.92 0.30 -14.89
C VAL A 309 12.50 0.08 -16.29
N GLY A 310 12.47 -1.16 -16.81
CA GLY A 310 12.94 -1.47 -18.16
C GLY A 310 12.19 -0.66 -19.23
N ILE A 311 10.85 -0.64 -19.18
CA ILE A 311 10.04 0.14 -20.11
C ILE A 311 10.29 1.65 -19.94
N THR A 312 10.42 2.15 -18.70
CA THR A 312 10.73 3.57 -18.46
C THR A 312 12.07 4.00 -19.05
N LEU A 313 13.07 3.12 -19.04
CA LEU A 313 14.39 3.39 -19.60
C LEU A 313 14.36 3.33 -21.13
N LEU A 314 13.59 2.41 -21.73
CA LEU A 314 13.38 2.39 -23.19
C LEU A 314 12.73 3.68 -23.70
N PHE A 315 11.81 4.26 -22.93
CA PHE A 315 11.14 5.52 -23.26
C PHE A 315 11.94 6.77 -22.84
N ARG A 316 13.13 6.63 -22.25
CA ARG A 316 13.91 7.77 -21.70
C ARG A 316 14.19 8.86 -22.73
N ASN A 317 14.56 8.48 -23.96
CA ASN A 317 14.95 9.42 -25.01
C ASN A 317 13.75 10.06 -25.75
N ILE A 318 12.52 9.60 -25.46
CA ILE A 318 11.31 10.14 -26.06
C ILE A 318 10.90 11.38 -25.27
N VAL A 319 11.07 12.55 -25.89
CA VAL A 319 10.72 13.86 -25.34
C VAL A 319 9.28 14.19 -25.71
N ILE A 320 8.37 13.95 -24.78
CA ILE A 320 6.95 14.28 -24.87
C ILE A 320 6.48 14.85 -23.52
N ALA A 321 5.29 15.46 -23.50
CA ALA A 321 4.71 15.98 -22.26
C ALA A 321 4.66 14.90 -21.16
N PRO A 322 5.15 15.16 -19.92
CA PRO A 322 5.25 14.15 -18.86
C PRO A 322 3.93 13.45 -18.54
N GLY A 323 2.81 14.17 -18.50
CA GLY A 323 1.49 13.58 -18.29
C GLY A 323 1.11 12.59 -19.38
N LEU A 324 1.31 12.94 -20.65
CA LEU A 324 1.06 12.03 -21.78
C LEU A 324 1.97 10.81 -21.74
N LYS A 325 3.26 11.01 -21.41
CA LYS A 325 4.24 9.95 -21.24
C LYS A 325 3.79 8.94 -20.20
N MET A 326 3.31 9.42 -19.05
CA MET A 326 2.78 8.57 -17.98
C MET A 326 1.60 7.71 -18.47
N PHE A 327 0.61 8.29 -19.14
CA PHE A 327 -0.56 7.53 -19.62
C PHE A 327 -0.20 6.49 -20.69
N LEU A 328 0.65 6.86 -21.64
CA LEU A 328 1.14 5.92 -22.67
C LEU A 328 1.90 4.77 -22.02
N MET A 329 2.80 5.06 -21.09
CA MET A 329 3.56 4.04 -20.38
C MET A 329 2.67 3.16 -19.51
N ALA A 330 1.69 3.72 -18.80
CA ALA A 330 0.72 2.94 -18.03
C ALA A 330 -0.08 1.98 -18.94
N GLY A 331 -0.48 2.45 -20.14
CA GLY A 331 -1.17 1.65 -21.15
C GLY A 331 -0.34 0.46 -21.68
N ILE A 332 0.99 0.55 -21.64
CA ILE A 332 1.90 -0.52 -22.07
C ILE A 332 2.29 -1.42 -20.89
N VAL A 333 2.75 -0.82 -19.79
CA VAL A 333 3.27 -1.52 -18.62
C VAL A 333 2.22 -2.41 -17.98
N LEU A 334 0.96 -1.94 -17.86
CA LEU A 334 -0.09 -2.71 -17.22
C LEU A 334 -0.36 -4.04 -17.97
N PRO A 335 -0.66 -4.06 -19.28
CA PRO A 335 -0.77 -5.31 -20.03
C PRO A 335 0.47 -6.19 -19.95
N VAL A 336 1.67 -5.61 -20.12
CA VAL A 336 2.93 -6.38 -20.08
C VAL A 336 3.10 -7.06 -18.73
N CYS A 337 2.88 -6.36 -17.62
CA CYS A 337 2.94 -6.94 -16.28
C CYS A 337 1.95 -8.10 -16.11
N PHE A 338 0.71 -7.96 -16.59
CA PHE A 338 -0.29 -9.04 -16.50
C PHE A 338 0.05 -10.24 -17.39
N VAL A 339 0.57 -10.00 -18.59
CA VAL A 339 1.04 -11.07 -19.49
C VAL A 339 2.25 -11.79 -18.88
N CYS A 340 3.24 -11.06 -18.37
CA CYS A 340 4.38 -11.63 -17.67
C CYS A 340 3.94 -12.47 -16.47
N SER A 341 3.06 -11.92 -15.61
CA SER A 341 2.49 -12.65 -14.47
C SER A 341 1.77 -13.94 -14.92
N TYR A 342 0.96 -13.86 -15.99
CA TYR A 342 0.28 -15.03 -16.55
C TYR A 342 1.24 -16.12 -17.04
N LEU A 343 2.32 -15.74 -17.73
CA LEU A 343 3.35 -16.67 -18.20
C LEU A 343 4.13 -17.28 -17.03
N LEU A 344 4.52 -16.48 -16.05
CA LEU A 344 5.22 -16.94 -14.84
C LEU A 344 4.36 -17.92 -14.03
N ARG A 345 3.04 -17.72 -13.99
CA ARG A 345 2.11 -18.64 -13.35
C ARG A 345 2.05 -20.03 -14.00
N LYS A 346 2.45 -20.16 -15.27
CA LYS A 346 2.55 -21.48 -15.94
C LYS A 346 3.74 -22.30 -15.45
N VAL A 347 4.75 -21.65 -14.86
CA VAL A 347 5.92 -22.33 -14.30
C VAL A 347 5.54 -22.99 -12.97
N PRO A 348 5.65 -24.33 -12.81
CA PRO A 348 5.14 -25.03 -11.63
C PRO A 348 5.72 -24.56 -10.31
N ILE A 349 7.02 -24.23 -10.28
CA ILE A 349 7.73 -23.76 -9.09
C ILE A 349 7.20 -22.39 -8.67
N ILE A 350 7.11 -21.46 -9.62
CA ILE A 350 6.61 -20.10 -9.37
C ILE A 350 5.14 -20.15 -8.96
N ARG A 351 4.34 -20.99 -9.63
CA ARG A 351 2.96 -21.24 -9.26
C ARG A 351 2.83 -21.66 -7.80
N LYS A 352 3.65 -22.61 -7.33
CA LYS A 352 3.58 -23.10 -5.93
C LYS A 352 3.98 -22.05 -4.89
N ILE A 353 4.88 -21.13 -5.26
CA ILE A 353 5.45 -20.14 -4.34
C ILE A 353 4.59 -18.87 -4.27
N ILE A 354 4.08 -18.41 -5.42
CA ILE A 354 3.46 -17.09 -5.57
C ILE A 354 1.93 -17.18 -5.72
N TYR A 355 1.39 -18.28 -6.23
CA TYR A 355 -0.03 -18.42 -6.58
C TYR A 355 -0.73 -19.52 -5.77
#